data_AF-A0A3A6HUN0-F1
#
_entry.id   AF-A0A3A6HUN0-F1
#
_cell.length_a   1.000
_cell.length_b   1.000
_cell.length_c   1.000
_cell.angle_alpha   90.00
_cell.angle_beta   90.00
_cell.angle_gamma   90.00
#
_symmetry.space_group_name_H-M   'P 1'
#
loop_
_entity.id
_entity.type
_entity.pdbx_description
1 polymer ?
#
loop_
_entity_poly.entity_id
_entity_poly.type
_entity_poly.pdbx_seq_one_letter_code
_entity_poly.pdbx_strand_id
1 'polypeptide(L)'
;MSWYAGTFYCGHEGYVNIIGPASNREKMKEYKFSGLCPACCKAELVRSRNEKNTAARKAASRMELPPLEGTRKQVVWAETLRVEALTRLQTFIDTPGNIRLIILRLNYEALTPLELTEENLPPMLQEIVQYLIHEKVKAAYWINNRFNRELCNLEQLIPEYLEWCKWYRPEQTVSESDFIRSDSVLSPKNPQFPGIVEIKGNDEEISAFYEKNDRFREIIRQMDYEWNGRCWFRRLTPYRGSFRDRAAELGNILLKNGFTVSITDKEAREGAVNGDFSPEHKRWITKSKKGLFFFIPLSSSIPREVVLNLKKIPTAAYHSGGIFLEPSHYEELEDFAEMYGFRFDREAGELLHAYRDTLQQVPHVSPAAPQPSEEINNLHKILESSGAILDDLVDND
;
A
#
# COMPACT_ATOMS: atom_id res chain seq x y z
N MET A 1 -42.08 30.74 -39.55
CA MET A 1 -41.36 31.43 -38.46
C MET A 1 -42.19 32.63 -38.05
N SER A 2 -42.40 32.85 -36.75
CA SER A 2 -43.22 33.95 -36.25
C SER A 2 -42.38 34.80 -35.30
N TRP A 3 -42.29 36.10 -35.61
CA TRP A 3 -41.67 37.10 -34.75
C TRP A 3 -42.74 37.70 -33.86
N TYR A 4 -42.44 37.80 -32.57
CA TYR A 4 -43.34 38.35 -31.57
C TYR A 4 -42.70 39.60 -30.98
N ALA A 5 -43.43 40.71 -31.00
CA ALA A 5 -43.07 41.94 -30.30
C ALA A 5 -43.53 41.85 -28.84
N GLY A 6 -42.78 42.48 -27.94
CA GLY A 6 -43.14 42.58 -26.53
C GLY A 6 -42.10 43.35 -25.73
N THR A 7 -42.41 43.56 -24.46
CA THR A 7 -41.52 44.23 -23.50
C THR A 7 -40.89 43.18 -22.61
N PHE A 8 -39.56 43.18 -22.55
CA PHE A 8 -38.82 42.30 -21.63
C PHE A 8 -38.94 42.77 -20.19
N TYR A 9 -38.65 41.90 -19.23
CA TYR A 9 -38.66 42.22 -17.79
C TYR A 9 -37.81 43.45 -17.42
N CYS A 10 -36.74 43.73 -18.17
CA CYS A 10 -35.90 44.91 -17.99
C CYS A 10 -36.52 46.23 -18.52
N GLY A 11 -37.76 46.22 -19.02
CA GLY A 11 -38.46 47.41 -19.55
C GLY A 11 -38.11 47.79 -20.99
N HIS A 12 -37.25 47.02 -21.66
CA HIS A 12 -36.88 47.26 -23.07
C HIS A 12 -37.84 46.53 -24.01
N GLU A 13 -38.27 47.21 -25.08
CA GLU A 13 -39.02 46.58 -26.16
C GLU A 13 -38.10 45.77 -27.08
N GLY A 14 -38.64 44.71 -27.68
CA GLY A 14 -37.93 43.97 -28.71
C GLY A 14 -38.73 42.85 -29.34
N TYR A 15 -38.04 42.08 -30.18
CA TYR A 15 -38.64 41.00 -30.95
C TYR A 15 -37.96 39.67 -30.65
N VAL A 16 -38.75 38.62 -30.47
CA VAL A 16 -38.24 37.24 -30.31
C VAL A 16 -38.77 36.37 -31.43
N ASN A 17 -37.89 35.57 -32.01
CA ASN A 17 -38.27 34.52 -32.94
C ASN A 17 -38.65 33.27 -32.14
N ILE A 18 -39.87 32.77 -32.33
CA ILE A 18 -40.33 31.54 -31.70
C ILE A 18 -40.57 30.48 -32.78
N ILE A 19 -39.83 29.38 -32.67
CA ILE A 19 -39.91 28.22 -33.55
C ILE A 19 -40.54 27.08 -32.76
N GLY A 20 -41.61 26.48 -33.27
CA GLY A 20 -42.29 25.35 -32.62
C GLY A 20 -43.81 25.29 -32.87
N PRO A 21 -44.49 24.29 -32.27
CA PRO A 21 -45.94 24.10 -32.38
C PRO A 21 -46.72 25.32 -31.93
N ALA A 22 -47.79 25.67 -32.64
CA ALA A 22 -48.62 26.85 -32.36
C ALA A 22 -49.18 26.87 -30.93
N SER A 23 -49.53 25.69 -30.40
CA SER A 23 -50.06 25.50 -29.04
C SER A 23 -49.14 26.00 -27.93
N ASN A 24 -47.82 26.05 -28.17
CA ASN A 24 -46.83 26.45 -27.16
C ASN A 24 -46.32 27.88 -27.34
N ARG A 25 -46.73 28.60 -28.39
CA ARG A 25 -46.11 29.88 -28.75
C ARG A 25 -46.42 30.99 -27.76
N GLU A 26 -47.64 31.08 -27.24
CA GLU A 26 -48.00 32.13 -26.28
C GLU A 26 -47.26 31.94 -24.93
N LYS A 27 -47.24 30.71 -24.40
CA LYS A 27 -46.46 30.37 -23.20
C LYS A 27 -44.96 30.63 -23.38
N MET A 28 -44.40 30.33 -24.56
CA MET A 28 -42.99 30.58 -24.86
C MET A 28 -42.71 32.09 -25.00
N LYS A 29 -43.65 32.86 -25.55
CA LYS A 29 -43.57 34.32 -25.64
C LYS A 29 -43.53 34.93 -24.24
N GLU A 30 -44.47 34.56 -23.36
CA GLU A 30 -44.47 34.99 -21.95
C GLU A 30 -43.16 34.64 -21.25
N TYR A 31 -42.66 33.41 -21.41
CA TYR A 31 -41.38 32.99 -20.82
C TYR A 31 -40.17 33.76 -21.36
N LYS A 32 -40.13 34.07 -22.66
CA LYS A 32 -39.01 34.81 -23.27
C LYS A 32 -38.99 36.27 -22.82
N PHE A 33 -40.16 36.90 -22.70
CA PHE A 33 -40.28 38.28 -22.25
C PHE A 33 -40.25 38.44 -20.72
N SER A 34 -40.47 37.37 -19.94
CA SER A 34 -40.27 37.40 -18.48
C SER A 34 -38.80 37.46 -18.06
N GLY A 35 -37.85 37.29 -18.99
CA GLY A 35 -36.41 37.45 -18.75
C GLY A 35 -35.86 38.81 -19.18
N LEU A 36 -34.56 39.02 -18.93
CA LEU A 36 -33.81 40.17 -19.45
C LEU A 36 -33.73 40.11 -20.98
N CYS A 37 -33.74 41.28 -21.64
CA CYS A 37 -33.52 41.34 -23.09
C CYS A 37 -32.09 40.89 -23.44
N PRO A 38 -31.81 40.49 -24.70
CA PRO A 38 -30.48 40.01 -25.11
C PRO A 38 -29.33 40.98 -24.80
N ALA A 39 -29.57 42.29 -24.91
CA ALA A 39 -28.57 43.31 -24.59
C ALA A 39 -28.27 43.36 -23.08
N CYS A 40 -29.31 43.36 -22.23
CA CYS A 40 -29.16 43.30 -20.78
C CYS A 40 -28.53 41.98 -20.31
N CYS A 41 -28.91 40.84 -20.91
CA CYS A 41 -28.25 39.55 -20.68
C CYS A 41 -26.75 39.60 -21.00
N LYS A 42 -26.37 40.19 -22.14
CA LYS A 42 -24.96 40.35 -22.52
C LYS A 42 -24.21 41.26 -21.55
N ALA A 43 -24.83 42.37 -21.12
CA ALA A 43 -24.24 43.29 -20.15
C ALA A 43 -24.03 42.60 -18.78
N GLU A 44 -25.03 41.87 -18.29
CA GLU A 44 -24.94 41.13 -17.03
C GLU A 44 -23.89 40.00 -17.10
N LEU A 45 -23.79 39.29 -18.22
CA LEU A 45 -22.74 38.30 -18.44
C LEU A 45 -21.34 38.93 -18.43
N VAL A 46 -21.16 40.10 -19.04
CA VAL A 46 -19.87 40.82 -19.01
C VAL A 46 -19.56 41.30 -17.60
N ARG A 47 -20.54 41.86 -16.90
CA ARG A 47 -20.42 42.29 -15.50
C ARG A 47 -20.03 41.13 -14.60
N SER A 48 -20.77 40.03 -14.63
CA SER A 48 -20.49 38.82 -13.85
C SER A 48 -19.10 38.24 -14.15
N ARG A 49 -18.67 38.24 -15.42
CA ARG A 49 -17.31 37.83 -15.80
C ARG A 49 -16.25 38.76 -15.21
N ASN A 50 -16.46 40.07 -15.26
CA ASN A 50 -15.53 41.04 -14.70
C ASN A 50 -15.45 40.92 -13.16
N GLU A 51 -16.59 40.72 -12.49
CA GLU A 51 -16.65 40.45 -11.06
C GLU A 51 -15.88 39.16 -10.70
N LYS A 52 -16.08 38.06 -11.43
CA LYS A 52 -15.33 36.82 -11.23
C LYS A 52 -13.83 36.99 -11.46
N ASN A 53 -13.44 37.67 -12.54
CA ASN A 53 -12.02 37.90 -12.84
C ASN A 53 -11.35 38.79 -11.78
N THR A 54 -12.06 39.81 -11.27
CA THR A 54 -11.53 40.66 -10.19
C THR A 54 -11.44 39.92 -8.86
N ALA A 55 -12.41 39.07 -8.53
CA ALA A 55 -12.36 38.21 -7.35
C ALA A 55 -11.22 37.18 -7.45
N ALA A 56 -11.06 36.51 -8.59
CA ALA A 56 -9.98 35.57 -8.84
C ALA A 56 -8.61 36.24 -8.72
N ARG A 57 -8.42 37.43 -9.27
CA ARG A 57 -7.17 38.18 -9.13
C ARG A 57 -6.84 38.51 -7.67
N LYS A 58 -7.84 38.90 -6.88
CA LYS A 58 -7.66 39.14 -5.44
C LYS A 58 -7.30 37.85 -4.71
N ALA A 59 -7.95 36.73 -5.04
CA ALA A 59 -7.65 35.43 -4.45
C ALA A 59 -6.23 34.94 -4.82
N ALA A 60 -5.84 35.04 -6.10
CA ALA A 60 -4.50 34.70 -6.56
C ALA A 60 -3.42 35.50 -5.82
N SER A 61 -3.67 36.79 -5.57
CA SER A 61 -2.77 37.62 -4.75
C SER A 61 -2.71 37.19 -3.29
N ARG A 62 -3.83 36.77 -2.68
CA ARG A 62 -3.84 36.25 -1.30
C ARG A 62 -3.14 34.90 -1.17
N MET A 63 -3.23 34.11 -2.22
CA MET A 63 -2.58 32.79 -2.34
C MET A 63 -1.13 32.91 -2.85
N GLU A 64 -0.63 34.12 -3.07
CA GLU A 64 0.73 34.39 -3.56
C GLU A 64 1.10 33.63 -4.84
N LEU A 65 0.12 33.43 -5.73
CA LEU A 65 0.31 32.64 -6.94
C LEU A 65 1.20 33.37 -7.96
N PRO A 66 2.13 32.67 -8.63
CA PRO A 66 2.98 33.28 -9.65
C PRO A 66 2.16 33.77 -10.85
N PRO A 67 2.67 34.74 -11.62
CA PRO A 67 1.98 35.24 -12.82
C PRO A 67 1.87 34.15 -13.88
N LEU A 68 0.77 34.15 -14.65
CA LEU A 68 0.58 33.22 -15.76
C LEU A 68 1.16 33.75 -17.08
N GLU A 69 1.72 32.84 -17.87
CA GLU A 69 2.23 33.08 -19.22
C GLU A 69 1.13 32.88 -20.28
N GLY A 70 0.96 33.83 -21.18
CA GLY A 70 0.03 33.73 -22.31
C GLY A 70 -0.50 35.08 -22.77
N THR A 71 -1.48 35.08 -23.66
CA THR A 71 -2.13 36.33 -24.10
C THR A 71 -2.93 36.96 -22.95
N ARG A 72 -3.07 38.29 -22.95
CA ARG A 72 -3.85 39.01 -21.91
C ARG A 72 -5.24 38.42 -21.68
N LYS A 73 -5.94 38.02 -22.75
CA LYS A 73 -7.27 37.41 -22.64
C LYS A 73 -7.22 36.01 -22.03
N GLN A 74 -6.22 35.20 -22.40
CA GLN A 74 -6.02 33.87 -21.82
C GLN A 74 -5.64 33.96 -20.35
N VAL A 75 -4.71 34.85 -19.97
CA VAL A 75 -4.28 35.05 -18.58
C VAL A 75 -5.46 35.41 -17.68
N VAL A 76 -6.27 36.40 -18.07
CA VAL A 76 -7.44 36.84 -17.28
C VAL A 76 -8.44 35.70 -17.07
N TRP A 77 -8.68 34.88 -18.09
CA TRP A 77 -9.60 33.75 -17.97
C TRP A 77 -8.99 32.57 -17.19
N ALA A 78 -7.74 32.24 -17.48
CA ALA A 78 -7.00 31.16 -16.84
C ALA A 78 -6.79 31.40 -15.35
N GLU A 79 -6.63 32.65 -14.92
CA GLU A 79 -6.51 32.99 -13.50
C GLU A 79 -7.78 32.64 -12.72
N THR A 80 -8.96 32.91 -13.29
CA THR A 80 -10.25 32.47 -12.72
C THR A 80 -10.33 30.94 -12.63
N LEU A 81 -9.91 30.24 -13.68
CA LEU A 81 -9.90 28.77 -13.70
C LEU A 81 -8.90 28.19 -12.69
N ARG A 82 -7.71 28.78 -12.56
CA ARG A 82 -6.66 28.36 -11.62
C ARG A 82 -7.10 28.49 -10.17
N VAL A 83 -7.69 29.62 -9.80
CA VAL A 83 -8.18 29.83 -8.43
C VAL A 83 -9.31 28.86 -8.11
N GLU A 84 -10.27 28.68 -9.02
CA GLU A 84 -11.33 27.68 -8.85
C GLU A 84 -10.76 26.26 -8.70
N ALA A 85 -9.76 25.93 -9.52
CA ALA A 85 -9.06 24.65 -9.49
C ALA A 85 -8.39 24.36 -8.14
N LEU A 86 -7.51 25.26 -7.71
CA LEU A 86 -6.76 25.11 -6.46
C LEU A 86 -7.69 25.12 -5.24
N THR A 87 -8.73 25.97 -5.24
CA THR A 87 -9.70 26.03 -4.14
C THR A 87 -10.47 24.72 -3.98
N ARG A 88 -10.94 24.11 -5.08
CA ARG A 88 -11.66 22.83 -4.99
C ARG A 88 -10.73 21.70 -4.58
N LEU A 89 -9.49 21.67 -5.09
CA LEU A 89 -8.49 20.67 -4.69
C LEU A 89 -8.18 20.77 -3.21
N GLN A 90 -7.98 21.98 -2.69
CA GLN A 90 -7.75 22.20 -1.25
C GLN A 90 -8.96 21.77 -0.42
N THR A 91 -10.17 22.20 -0.82
CA THR A 91 -11.43 21.77 -0.15
C THR A 91 -11.57 20.25 -0.16
N PHE A 92 -11.19 19.60 -1.25
CA PHE A 92 -11.22 18.16 -1.39
C PHE A 92 -10.26 17.48 -0.41
N ILE A 93 -9.02 17.98 -0.28
CA ILE A 93 -8.02 17.48 0.66
C ILE A 93 -8.49 17.66 2.11
N ASP A 94 -9.10 18.80 2.42
CA ASP A 94 -9.56 19.15 3.77
C ASP A 94 -10.83 18.40 4.19
N THR A 95 -11.57 17.81 3.25
CA THR A 95 -12.82 17.10 3.53
C THR A 95 -12.54 15.68 4.05
N PRO A 96 -12.94 15.34 5.29
CA PRO A 96 -12.73 14.00 5.83
C PRO A 96 -13.42 12.92 5.00
N GLY A 97 -12.75 11.78 4.81
CA GLY A 97 -13.29 10.62 4.08
C GLY A 97 -13.00 10.61 2.57
N ASN A 98 -12.69 11.77 1.97
CA ASN A 98 -12.31 11.85 0.55
C ASN A 98 -11.00 11.09 0.25
N ILE A 99 -10.02 11.17 1.16
CA ILE A 99 -8.74 10.46 1.07
C ILE A 99 -8.97 8.94 0.96
N ARG A 100 -9.81 8.39 1.85
CA ARG A 100 -10.13 6.96 1.86
C ARG A 100 -10.84 6.52 0.57
N LEU A 101 -11.75 7.32 0.03
CA LEU A 101 -12.43 7.03 -1.22
C LEU A 101 -11.45 6.97 -2.41
N ILE A 102 -10.46 7.86 -2.46
CA ILE A 102 -9.42 7.82 -3.50
C ILE A 102 -8.56 6.57 -3.37
N ILE A 103 -8.08 6.27 -2.17
CA ILE A 103 -7.22 5.11 -1.94
C ILE A 103 -7.90 3.85 -2.45
N LEU A 104 -9.18 3.67 -2.08
CA LEU A 104 -9.98 2.53 -2.54
C LEU A 104 -10.09 2.52 -4.07
N ARG A 105 -10.39 3.67 -4.69
CA ARG A 105 -10.60 3.77 -6.14
C ARG A 105 -9.33 3.53 -6.94
N LEU A 106 -8.25 4.25 -6.63
CA LEU A 106 -7.01 4.22 -7.40
C LEU A 106 -6.22 2.91 -7.20
N ASN A 107 -6.21 2.35 -5.99
CA ASN A 107 -5.55 1.06 -5.74
C ASN A 107 -6.35 -0.09 -6.36
N TYR A 108 -7.70 -0.07 -6.29
CA TYR A 108 -8.53 -1.11 -6.89
C TYR A 108 -8.36 -1.17 -8.41
N GLU A 109 -8.30 -0.02 -9.07
CA GLU A 109 -8.18 0.07 -10.52
C GLU A 109 -6.72 -0.02 -11.02
N ALA A 110 -5.74 -0.19 -10.13
CA ALA A 110 -4.30 -0.21 -10.43
C ALA A 110 -3.85 0.98 -11.30
N LEU A 111 -4.48 2.14 -11.11
CA LEU A 111 -4.26 3.33 -11.94
C LEU A 111 -2.98 4.09 -11.56
N THR A 112 -2.40 3.80 -10.40
CA THR A 112 -1.16 4.40 -9.93
C THR A 112 -0.03 3.37 -9.86
N PRO A 113 1.21 3.73 -10.25
CA PRO A 113 2.38 2.84 -10.10
C PRO A 113 2.80 2.60 -8.64
N LEU A 114 2.15 3.26 -7.68
CA LEU A 114 2.42 3.23 -6.25
C LEU A 114 1.12 2.83 -5.53
N GLU A 115 1.24 2.04 -4.47
CA GLU A 115 0.15 1.78 -3.53
C GLU A 115 -0.09 3.02 -2.64
N LEU A 116 -1.29 3.59 -2.75
CA LEU A 116 -1.67 4.75 -1.95
C LEU A 116 -2.16 4.31 -0.57
N THR A 117 -1.75 5.02 0.48
CA THR A 117 -2.13 4.79 1.87
C THR A 117 -2.62 6.09 2.50
N GLU A 118 -3.30 5.99 3.66
CA GLU A 118 -3.74 7.17 4.40
C GLU A 118 -2.55 8.01 4.91
N GLU A 119 -1.36 7.42 4.98
CA GLU A 119 -0.11 8.09 5.38
C GLU A 119 0.56 8.83 4.22
N ASN A 120 0.60 8.24 3.02
CA ASN A 120 1.38 8.79 1.90
C ASN A 120 0.58 9.74 0.98
N LEU A 121 -0.74 9.60 0.92
CA LEU A 121 -1.56 10.35 -0.03
C LEU A 121 -1.72 11.82 0.38
N PRO A 122 -2.04 12.18 1.65
CA PRO A 122 -2.17 13.58 2.04
C PRO A 122 -0.93 14.45 1.75
N PRO A 123 0.32 14.06 2.14
CA PRO A 123 1.50 14.86 1.81
C PRO A 123 1.75 14.92 0.30
N MET A 124 1.51 13.83 -0.45
CA MET A 124 1.61 13.84 -1.92
C MET A 124 0.63 14.83 -2.56
N LEU A 125 -0.62 14.90 -2.08
CA LEU A 125 -1.61 15.85 -2.60
C LEU A 125 -1.18 17.29 -2.34
N GLN A 126 -0.56 17.58 -1.20
CA GLN A 126 0.01 18.88 -0.91
C GLN A 126 1.19 19.21 -1.85
N GLU A 127 2.07 18.24 -2.12
CA GLU A 127 3.15 18.41 -3.10
C GLU A 127 2.61 18.64 -4.52
N ILE A 128 1.52 17.96 -4.91
CA ILE A 128 0.85 18.18 -6.19
C ILE A 128 0.29 19.61 -6.27
N VAL A 129 -0.28 20.14 -5.19
CA VAL A 129 -0.72 21.55 -5.14
C VAL A 129 0.49 22.46 -5.40
N GLN A 130 1.62 22.23 -4.75
CA GLN A 130 2.83 23.02 -4.97
C GLN A 130 3.36 22.91 -6.40
N TYR A 131 3.39 21.70 -6.95
CA TYR A 131 3.72 21.44 -8.35
C TYR A 131 2.84 22.23 -9.31
N LEU A 132 1.51 22.21 -9.10
CA LEU A 132 0.57 22.98 -9.92
C LEU A 132 0.79 24.49 -9.82
N ILE A 133 1.14 25.00 -8.64
CA ILE A 133 1.41 26.42 -8.42
C ILE A 133 2.67 26.86 -9.18
N HIS A 134 3.76 26.11 -9.04
CA HIS A 134 5.09 26.53 -9.51
C HIS A 134 5.38 26.15 -10.96
N GLU A 135 4.92 24.98 -11.41
CA GLU A 135 5.28 24.45 -12.74
C GLU A 135 4.22 24.74 -13.80
N LYS A 136 2.95 24.91 -13.40
CA LYS A 136 1.83 25.13 -14.34
C LYS A 136 1.53 26.61 -14.54
N VAL A 137 2.56 27.38 -14.88
CA VAL A 137 2.47 28.84 -15.13
C VAL A 137 1.85 29.20 -16.47
N LYS A 138 1.65 28.26 -17.41
CA LYS A 138 1.05 28.56 -18.72
C LYS A 138 -0.48 28.67 -18.63
N ALA A 139 -1.05 29.79 -19.07
CA ALA A 139 -2.50 30.00 -19.11
C ALA A 139 -3.24 28.92 -19.92
N ALA A 140 -2.59 28.38 -20.97
CA ALA A 140 -3.15 27.30 -21.78
C ALA A 140 -3.42 26.01 -20.99
N TYR A 141 -2.60 25.69 -19.97
CA TYR A 141 -2.80 24.49 -19.14
C TYR A 141 -4.16 24.53 -18.44
N TRP A 142 -4.44 25.62 -17.73
CA TRP A 142 -5.70 25.80 -16.99
C TRP A 142 -6.92 25.84 -17.92
N ILE A 143 -6.79 26.48 -19.08
CA ILE A 143 -7.85 26.53 -20.08
C ILE A 143 -8.14 25.14 -20.64
N ASN A 144 -7.12 24.36 -20.99
CA ASN A 144 -7.31 23.03 -21.57
C ASN A 144 -7.90 22.05 -20.56
N ASN A 145 -7.57 22.21 -19.27
CA ASN A 145 -8.07 21.37 -18.18
C ASN A 145 -9.39 21.86 -17.54
N ARG A 146 -10.04 22.90 -18.10
CA ARG A 146 -11.23 23.57 -17.54
C ARG A 146 -12.47 22.68 -17.33
N PHE A 147 -12.60 21.59 -18.10
CA PHE A 147 -13.78 20.72 -18.05
C PHE A 147 -13.67 19.60 -17.03
N ASN A 148 -12.56 19.53 -16.31
CA ASN A 148 -12.40 18.62 -15.19
C ASN A 148 -13.27 19.15 -14.03
N ARG A 149 -14.59 18.90 -14.11
CA ARG A 149 -15.63 19.42 -13.20
C ARG A 149 -15.76 18.65 -11.88
N GLU A 150 -15.08 17.52 -11.76
CA GLU A 150 -14.93 16.77 -10.50
C GLU A 150 -13.80 17.37 -9.63
N LEU A 151 -12.68 17.85 -10.21
CA LEU A 151 -11.45 18.32 -9.50
C LEU A 151 -11.04 17.27 -8.51
N CYS A 152 -10.64 16.16 -9.09
CA CYS A 152 -9.48 15.39 -8.71
C CYS A 152 -9.40 14.31 -9.77
N ASN A 153 -9.12 14.67 -11.04
CA ASN A 153 -8.60 13.61 -11.91
C ASN A 153 -7.16 13.34 -11.48
N LEU A 154 -7.02 12.88 -10.25
CA LEU A 154 -5.79 12.43 -9.65
C LEU A 154 -5.23 11.26 -10.46
N GLU A 155 -6.07 10.53 -11.20
CA GLU A 155 -5.60 9.58 -12.21
C GLU A 155 -4.78 10.24 -13.32
N GLN A 156 -4.98 11.53 -13.61
CA GLN A 156 -4.14 12.29 -14.54
C GLN A 156 -3.05 13.06 -13.80
N LEU A 157 -3.40 13.73 -12.70
CA LEU A 157 -2.48 14.58 -11.96
C LEU A 157 -1.39 13.79 -11.23
N ILE A 158 -1.72 12.64 -10.62
CA ILE A 158 -0.74 11.80 -9.91
C ILE A 158 0.28 11.27 -10.91
N PRO A 159 -0.07 10.64 -12.05
CA PRO A 159 0.94 10.22 -13.02
C PRO A 159 1.72 11.39 -13.63
N GLU A 160 1.08 12.53 -13.93
CA GLU A 160 1.77 13.72 -14.42
C GLU A 160 2.80 14.24 -13.40
N TYR A 161 2.43 14.29 -12.12
CA TYR A 161 3.29 14.68 -11.01
C TYR A 161 4.42 13.67 -10.79
N LEU A 162 4.11 12.37 -10.74
CA LEU A 162 5.12 11.32 -10.56
C LEU A 162 6.12 11.29 -11.72
N GLU A 163 5.67 11.55 -12.95
CA GLU A 163 6.56 11.70 -14.09
C GLU A 163 7.45 12.93 -13.94
N TRP A 164 6.89 14.07 -13.55
CA TRP A 164 7.69 15.26 -13.24
C TRP A 164 8.72 15.00 -12.14
N CYS A 165 8.37 14.30 -11.07
CA CYS A 165 9.30 13.92 -9.99
C CYS A 165 10.47 13.02 -10.45
N LYS A 166 10.35 12.33 -11.59
CA LYS A 166 11.49 11.58 -12.16
C LYS A 166 12.55 12.51 -12.73
N TRP A 167 12.12 13.64 -13.29
CA TRP A 167 12.99 14.56 -14.03
C TRP A 167 13.35 15.81 -13.23
N TYR A 168 12.52 16.16 -12.24
CA TYR A 168 12.67 17.28 -11.36
C TYR A 168 12.75 16.79 -9.92
N ARG A 169 13.95 16.91 -9.33
CA ARG A 169 14.13 16.77 -7.88
C ARG A 169 13.84 18.18 -7.33
N PRO A 170 12.73 18.42 -6.61
CA PRO A 170 12.54 19.73 -5.99
C PRO A 170 13.77 20.05 -5.17
N GLU A 171 14.15 21.32 -5.11
CA GLU A 171 15.09 21.86 -4.15
C GLU A 171 14.52 21.68 -2.71
N GLN A 172 14.30 20.43 -2.27
CA GLN A 172 14.75 20.08 -0.95
C GLN A 172 16.22 20.45 -0.98
N THR A 173 16.61 21.46 -0.18
CA THR A 173 17.99 21.81 0.16
C THR A 173 18.89 20.63 -0.16
N VAL A 174 19.49 20.63 -1.36
CA VAL A 174 20.58 19.74 -1.68
C VAL A 174 21.72 20.34 -0.87
N SER A 175 21.68 20.03 0.42
CA SER A 175 22.86 20.09 1.25
C SER A 175 23.96 19.42 0.43
N GLU A 176 25.18 19.98 0.43
CA GLU A 176 26.33 19.34 -0.22
C GLU A 176 26.52 17.87 0.20
N SER A 177 25.82 17.41 1.26
CA SER A 177 25.66 16.01 1.68
C SER A 177 24.89 15.08 0.73
N ASP A 178 24.08 15.59 -0.21
CA ASP A 178 23.24 14.78 -1.11
C ASP A 178 23.90 14.43 -2.44
N PHE A 179 25.05 15.03 -2.73
CA PHE A 179 25.92 14.54 -3.80
C PHE A 179 26.53 13.22 -3.33
N ILE A 180 26.56 12.20 -4.19
CA ILE A 180 27.25 10.94 -3.89
C ILE A 180 28.70 11.29 -3.57
N ARG A 181 29.07 11.19 -2.30
CA ARG A 181 30.41 11.52 -1.88
C ARG A 181 31.36 10.49 -2.47
N SER A 182 32.50 10.90 -3.00
CA SER A 182 33.46 9.97 -3.60
C SER A 182 33.94 8.90 -2.60
N ASP A 183 33.94 9.21 -1.31
CA ASP A 183 34.29 8.27 -0.22
C ASP A 183 33.21 7.23 0.08
N SER A 184 31.99 7.40 -0.43
CA SER A 184 30.89 6.43 -0.29
C SER A 184 30.76 5.49 -1.50
N VAL A 185 31.55 5.68 -2.56
CA VAL A 185 31.46 4.91 -3.81
C VAL A 185 32.44 3.74 -3.81
N LEU A 186 31.92 2.56 -4.16
CA LEU A 186 32.68 1.34 -4.40
C LEU A 186 32.48 0.94 -5.86
N SER A 187 33.58 0.84 -6.60
CA SER A 187 33.56 0.40 -8.00
C SER A 187 34.36 -0.90 -8.14
N PRO A 188 33.82 -1.92 -8.85
CA PRO A 188 34.57 -3.14 -9.11
C PRO A 188 35.74 -2.85 -10.05
N LYS A 189 36.76 -3.71 -10.06
CA LYS A 189 37.96 -3.52 -10.91
C LYS A 189 37.62 -3.29 -12.39
N ASN A 190 36.60 -4.00 -12.87
CA ASN A 190 36.08 -3.89 -14.23
C ASN A 190 34.56 -3.60 -14.18
N PRO A 191 34.14 -2.33 -14.10
CA PRO A 191 32.74 -1.96 -14.14
C PRO A 191 32.13 -2.32 -15.50
N GLN A 192 30.98 -3.00 -15.48
CA GLN A 192 30.27 -3.43 -16.69
C GLN A 192 29.09 -2.54 -17.03
N PHE A 193 28.53 -1.84 -16.03
CA PHE A 193 27.34 -1.03 -16.19
C PHE A 193 27.62 0.44 -15.80
N PRO A 194 27.10 1.41 -16.58
CA PRO A 194 27.25 2.83 -16.27
C PRO A 194 26.42 3.23 -15.06
N GLY A 195 26.75 4.38 -14.46
CA GLY A 195 26.03 4.90 -13.29
C GLY A 195 26.41 4.24 -11.96
N ILE A 196 25.76 4.70 -10.90
CA ILE A 196 26.02 4.26 -9.52
C ILE A 196 24.68 3.81 -8.92
N VAL A 197 24.66 2.61 -8.35
CA VAL A 197 23.52 2.15 -7.55
C VAL A 197 23.62 2.78 -6.18
N GLU A 198 22.71 3.69 -5.83
CA GLU A 198 22.68 4.28 -4.49
C GLU A 198 21.90 3.37 -3.54
N ILE A 199 22.54 2.89 -2.48
CA ILE A 199 21.92 2.09 -1.42
C ILE A 199 21.77 2.99 -0.19
N LYS A 200 20.53 3.20 0.24
CA LYS A 200 20.15 4.08 1.36
C LYS A 200 19.12 3.40 2.24
N GLY A 201 18.99 3.84 3.48
CA GLY A 201 17.99 3.31 4.39
C GLY A 201 18.39 3.44 5.86
N ASN A 202 17.69 2.69 6.69
CA ASN A 202 17.85 2.58 8.13
C ASN A 202 17.38 1.17 8.56
N ASP A 203 17.32 0.88 9.86
CA ASP A 203 16.94 -0.45 10.36
C ASP A 203 15.46 -0.83 10.15
N GLU A 204 14.64 0.06 9.59
CA GLU A 204 13.25 -0.20 9.19
C GLU A 204 13.11 -0.50 7.69
N GLU A 205 13.97 0.07 6.85
CA GLU A 205 13.91 -0.10 5.40
C GLU A 205 15.25 0.08 4.69
N ILE A 206 15.38 -0.60 3.55
CA ILE A 206 16.51 -0.44 2.62
C ILE A 206 15.97 -0.15 1.22
N SER A 207 16.60 0.81 0.54
CA SER A 207 16.25 1.27 -0.79
C SER A 207 17.47 1.30 -1.70
N ALA A 208 17.26 0.92 -2.96
CA ALA A 208 18.26 0.96 -4.03
C ALA A 208 17.74 1.80 -5.21
N PHE A 209 18.52 2.82 -5.57
CA PHE A 209 18.22 3.73 -6.68
C PHE A 209 19.17 3.44 -7.82
N TYR A 210 18.62 3.14 -8.99
CA TYR A 210 19.39 2.92 -10.20
C TYR A 210 18.51 3.09 -11.44
N GLU A 211 19.14 3.30 -12.59
CA GLU A 211 18.43 3.38 -13.86
C GLU A 211 17.76 2.06 -14.25
N LYS A 212 16.92 2.10 -15.28
CA LYS A 212 16.27 0.90 -15.82
C LYS A 212 17.32 -0.01 -16.47
N ASN A 213 17.72 -1.05 -15.73
CA ASN A 213 18.67 -2.06 -16.19
C ASN A 213 18.16 -3.48 -15.88
N ASP A 214 18.13 -4.36 -16.89
CA ASP A 214 17.53 -5.70 -16.76
C ASP A 214 18.33 -6.63 -15.86
N ARG A 215 19.67 -6.56 -15.89
CA ARG A 215 20.54 -7.36 -15.02
C ARG A 215 20.39 -6.95 -13.55
N PHE A 216 20.34 -5.66 -13.29
CA PHE A 216 20.07 -5.13 -11.95
C PHE A 216 18.71 -5.61 -11.44
N ARG A 217 17.68 -5.55 -12.29
CA ARG A 217 16.31 -5.98 -11.95
C ARG A 217 16.20 -7.48 -11.67
N GLU A 218 16.98 -8.29 -12.37
CA GLU A 218 17.06 -9.73 -12.12
C GLU A 218 17.62 -10.00 -10.72
N ILE A 219 18.75 -9.36 -10.38
CA ILE A 219 19.41 -9.49 -9.07
C ILE A 219 18.49 -9.03 -7.95
N ILE A 220 17.96 -7.82 -8.04
CA ILE A 220 17.22 -7.20 -6.93
C ILE A 220 15.91 -7.93 -6.62
N ARG A 221 15.25 -8.50 -7.64
CA ARG A 221 14.05 -9.33 -7.47
C ARG A 221 14.32 -10.64 -6.74
N GLN A 222 15.50 -11.25 -6.94
CA GLN A 222 15.89 -12.47 -6.20
C GLN A 222 16.12 -12.18 -4.71
N MET A 223 16.33 -10.91 -4.35
CA MET A 223 16.53 -10.45 -2.99
C MET A 223 15.24 -9.93 -2.33
N ASP A 224 14.06 -10.28 -2.87
CA ASP A 224 12.75 -9.92 -2.31
C ASP A 224 12.53 -8.39 -2.16
N TYR A 225 13.11 -7.58 -3.06
CA TYR A 225 12.81 -6.16 -3.16
C TYR A 225 11.61 -5.91 -4.07
N GLU A 226 10.87 -4.85 -3.75
CA GLU A 226 9.67 -4.44 -4.45
C GLU A 226 9.88 -3.06 -5.09
N TRP A 227 9.19 -2.79 -6.18
CA TRP A 227 9.23 -1.49 -6.85
C TRP A 227 8.10 -0.60 -6.33
N ASN A 228 8.42 0.57 -5.78
CA ASN A 228 7.42 1.53 -5.28
C ASN A 228 7.09 2.67 -6.27
N GLY A 229 7.43 2.53 -7.55
CA GLY A 229 7.26 3.61 -8.52
C GLY A 229 8.47 4.56 -8.64
N ARG A 230 9.34 4.62 -7.63
CA ARG A 230 10.52 5.51 -7.59
C ARG A 230 11.84 4.76 -7.44
N CYS A 231 11.90 3.79 -6.54
CA CYS A 231 13.07 2.98 -6.26
C CYS A 231 12.67 1.53 -5.96
N TRP A 232 13.68 0.66 -5.93
CA TRP A 232 13.53 -0.66 -5.37
C TRP A 232 13.70 -0.55 -3.86
N PHE A 233 12.74 -1.01 -3.09
CA PHE A 233 12.79 -0.91 -1.64
C PHE A 233 12.38 -2.23 -1.00
N ARG A 234 12.71 -2.36 0.27
CA ARG A 234 12.38 -3.52 1.07
C ARG A 234 12.32 -3.13 2.54
N ARG A 235 11.25 -3.57 3.23
CA ARG A 235 11.13 -3.40 4.68
C ARG A 235 12.05 -4.39 5.41
N LEU A 236 12.73 -3.87 6.43
CA LEU A 236 13.55 -4.64 7.34
C LEU A 236 12.74 -4.96 8.60
N THR A 237 13.00 -6.15 9.10
CA THR A 237 12.40 -6.67 10.33
C THR A 237 13.51 -7.38 11.10
N PRO A 238 13.33 -7.65 12.41
CA PRO A 238 14.31 -8.43 13.17
C PRO A 238 14.69 -9.77 12.50
N TYR A 239 13.76 -10.38 11.75
CA TYR A 239 13.96 -11.62 11.00
C TYR A 239 14.80 -11.47 9.73
N ARG A 240 14.78 -10.28 9.13
CA ARG A 240 15.49 -9.95 7.89
C ARG A 240 16.86 -9.34 8.16
N GLY A 241 17.27 -9.15 9.41
CA GLY A 241 18.58 -8.60 9.78
C GLY A 241 18.67 -7.07 9.71
N SER A 242 19.83 -6.54 10.12
CA SER A 242 20.09 -5.11 10.22
C SER A 242 20.21 -4.45 8.84
N PHE A 243 20.05 -3.12 8.80
CA PHE A 243 20.35 -2.35 7.60
C PHE A 243 21.77 -2.60 7.11
N ARG A 244 22.73 -2.61 8.04
CA ARG A 244 24.14 -2.79 7.76
C ARG A 244 24.42 -4.08 7.02
N ASP A 245 23.91 -5.20 7.51
CA ASP A 245 24.10 -6.51 6.88
C ASP A 245 23.45 -6.56 5.49
N ARG A 246 22.22 -6.04 5.37
CA ARG A 246 21.47 -6.06 4.11
C ARG A 246 22.06 -5.13 3.06
N ALA A 247 22.58 -3.97 3.46
CA ALA A 247 23.30 -3.05 2.59
C ALA A 247 24.64 -3.62 2.14
N ALA A 248 25.38 -4.25 3.06
CA ALA A 248 26.64 -4.93 2.75
C ALA A 248 26.42 -6.09 1.77
N GLU A 249 25.40 -6.92 2.01
CA GLU A 249 25.04 -8.05 1.16
C GLU A 249 24.64 -7.62 -0.25
N LEU A 250 23.72 -6.65 -0.35
CA LEU A 250 23.30 -6.09 -1.64
C LEU A 250 24.49 -5.47 -2.38
N GLY A 251 25.29 -4.68 -1.68
CA GLY A 251 26.50 -4.07 -2.22
C GLY A 251 27.48 -5.11 -2.76
N ASN A 252 27.76 -6.16 -2.01
CA ASN A 252 28.66 -7.24 -2.41
C ASN A 252 28.17 -7.95 -3.68
N ILE A 253 26.88 -8.30 -3.73
CA ILE A 253 26.28 -8.98 -4.88
C ILE A 253 26.35 -8.08 -6.13
N LEU A 254 26.03 -6.80 -6.01
CA LEU A 254 26.06 -5.85 -7.12
C LEU A 254 27.50 -5.62 -7.62
N LEU A 255 28.47 -5.43 -6.72
CA LEU A 255 29.89 -5.29 -7.05
C LEU A 255 30.40 -6.53 -7.82
N LYS A 256 30.08 -7.74 -7.35
CA LYS A 256 30.43 -8.99 -8.04
C LYS A 256 29.81 -9.10 -9.44
N ASN A 257 28.68 -8.43 -9.66
CA ASN A 257 27.98 -8.39 -10.94
C ASN A 257 28.35 -7.16 -11.79
N GLY A 258 29.43 -6.43 -11.46
CA GLY A 258 29.97 -5.37 -12.31
C GLY A 258 29.29 -4.01 -12.15
N PHE A 259 28.44 -3.82 -11.14
CA PHE A 259 27.83 -2.52 -10.82
C PHE A 259 28.73 -1.72 -9.88
N THR A 260 28.80 -0.41 -10.11
CA THR A 260 29.33 0.54 -9.12
C THR A 260 28.22 0.86 -8.13
N VAL A 261 28.53 0.85 -6.83
CA VAL A 261 27.55 1.09 -5.75
C VAL A 261 27.99 2.25 -4.85
N SER A 262 27.03 2.93 -4.24
CA SER A 262 27.28 3.90 -3.18
C SER A 262 26.54 3.50 -1.92
N ILE A 263 27.25 3.41 -0.80
CA ILE A 263 26.68 3.12 0.53
C ILE A 263 27.24 4.15 1.52
N THR A 264 26.36 4.93 2.16
CA THR A 264 26.80 5.99 3.07
C THR A 264 27.41 5.43 4.36
N ASP A 265 26.82 4.35 4.88
CA ASP A 265 27.31 3.68 6.09
C ASP A 265 28.67 3.02 5.83
N LYS A 266 29.67 3.41 6.65
CA LYS A 266 31.06 2.99 6.47
C LYS A 266 31.24 1.49 6.72
N GLU A 267 30.61 0.96 7.76
CA GLU A 267 30.77 -0.45 8.13
C GLU A 267 30.09 -1.36 7.09
N ALA A 268 28.92 -0.96 6.60
CA ALA A 268 28.26 -1.66 5.49
C ALA A 268 29.09 -1.64 4.20
N ARG A 269 29.80 -0.53 3.90
CA ARG A 269 30.75 -0.48 2.76
C ARG A 269 31.87 -1.48 2.92
N GLU A 270 32.53 -1.48 4.07
CA GLU A 270 33.64 -2.38 4.35
C GLU A 270 33.18 -3.84 4.31
N GLY A 271 32.00 -4.12 4.88
CA GLY A 271 31.33 -5.42 4.78
C GLY A 271 31.03 -5.83 3.34
N ALA A 272 30.57 -4.91 2.49
CA ALA A 272 30.31 -5.18 1.08
C ALA A 272 31.58 -5.58 0.31
N VAL A 273 32.75 -5.03 0.64
CA VAL A 273 34.02 -5.37 -0.02
C VAL A 273 34.56 -6.69 0.50
N ASN A 274 34.61 -6.85 1.82
CA ASN A 274 35.25 -7.99 2.48
C ASN A 274 34.35 -9.23 2.52
N GLY A 275 33.06 -9.08 2.25
CA GLY A 275 32.08 -10.14 2.49
C GLY A 275 31.78 -10.34 3.97
N ASP A 276 32.02 -9.32 4.80
CA ASP A 276 31.84 -9.36 6.25
C ASP A 276 30.45 -8.83 6.61
N PHE A 277 29.45 -9.71 6.47
CA PHE A 277 28.06 -9.47 6.83
C PHE A 277 27.38 -10.79 7.16
N SER A 278 26.34 -10.74 7.99
CA SER A 278 25.52 -11.92 8.29
C SER A 278 24.50 -12.14 7.17
N PRO A 279 24.58 -13.23 6.37
CA PRO A 279 23.62 -13.47 5.28
C PRO A 279 22.19 -13.58 5.80
N GLU A 280 21.21 -13.27 4.95
CA GLU A 280 19.81 -13.32 5.36
C GLU A 280 19.39 -14.75 5.69
N HIS A 281 18.84 -14.94 6.88
CA HIS A 281 18.22 -16.19 7.25
C HIS A 281 16.73 -16.17 6.87
N LYS A 282 16.27 -17.15 6.07
CA LYS A 282 14.88 -17.20 5.58
C LYS A 282 13.99 -18.23 6.30
N ARG A 283 14.58 -19.17 7.05
CA ARG A 283 13.87 -20.32 7.64
C ARG A 283 13.68 -20.13 9.14
N TRP A 284 12.60 -19.48 9.52
CA TRP A 284 12.31 -19.16 10.93
C TRP A 284 11.20 -20.03 11.52
N ILE A 285 11.34 -20.35 12.80
CA ILE A 285 10.30 -20.88 13.68
C ILE A 285 9.98 -19.75 14.65
N THR A 286 8.71 -19.30 14.66
CA THR A 286 8.28 -18.17 15.48
C THR A 286 7.21 -18.62 16.47
N LYS A 287 6.96 -17.81 17.49
CA LYS A 287 5.80 -18.01 18.37
C LYS A 287 4.52 -17.56 17.66
N SER A 288 3.45 -18.34 17.82
CA SER A 288 2.12 -17.98 17.33
C SER A 288 1.53 -16.78 18.09
N LYS A 289 0.90 -15.85 17.36
CA LYS A 289 0.09 -14.78 17.98
C LYS A 289 -1.26 -15.28 18.54
N LYS A 290 -1.66 -16.50 18.22
CA LYS A 290 -2.98 -17.09 18.56
C LYS A 290 -2.93 -18.10 19.72
N GLY A 291 -1.81 -18.20 20.44
CA GLY A 291 -1.66 -19.11 21.57
C GLY A 291 -0.22 -19.59 21.78
N LEU A 292 -0.07 -20.62 22.60
CA LEU A 292 1.22 -21.25 22.92
C LEU A 292 1.57 -22.33 21.88
N PHE A 293 1.78 -21.91 20.64
CA PHE A 293 2.18 -22.79 19.53
C PHE A 293 3.41 -22.23 18.85
N PHE A 294 4.24 -23.12 18.30
CA PHE A 294 5.21 -22.76 17.28
C PHE A 294 4.49 -22.54 15.94
N PHE A 295 4.98 -21.58 15.17
CA PHE A 295 4.50 -21.26 13.84
C PHE A 295 5.67 -21.22 12.86
N ILE A 296 5.55 -21.98 11.78
CA ILE A 296 6.52 -22.04 10.70
C ILE A 296 5.84 -21.50 9.44
N PRO A 297 6.16 -20.27 9.01
CA PRO A 297 5.61 -19.72 7.77
C PRO A 297 6.13 -20.51 6.58
N LEU A 298 5.23 -20.93 5.69
CA LEU A 298 5.62 -21.58 4.45
C LEU A 298 5.81 -20.52 3.36
N SER A 299 6.99 -20.50 2.75
CA SER A 299 7.29 -19.66 1.60
C SER A 299 7.63 -20.51 0.37
N SER A 300 7.54 -19.92 -0.81
CA SER A 300 7.90 -20.59 -2.08
C SER A 300 9.37 -21.04 -2.13
N SER A 301 10.24 -20.47 -1.29
CA SER A 301 11.65 -20.86 -1.19
C SER A 301 11.89 -22.15 -0.38
N ILE A 302 10.88 -22.68 0.31
CA ILE A 302 11.02 -23.94 1.07
C ILE A 302 10.74 -25.12 0.13
N PRO A 303 11.70 -26.06 -0.05
CA PRO A 303 11.49 -27.23 -0.91
C PRO A 303 10.32 -28.08 -0.44
N ARG A 304 9.59 -28.68 -1.38
CA ARG A 304 8.39 -29.50 -1.10
C ARG A 304 8.68 -30.64 -0.10
N GLU A 305 9.84 -31.27 -0.20
CA GLU A 305 10.25 -32.35 0.70
C GLU A 305 10.37 -31.90 2.16
N VAL A 306 10.87 -30.69 2.40
CA VAL A 306 11.00 -30.09 3.73
C VAL A 306 9.61 -29.88 4.34
N VAL A 307 8.66 -29.39 3.54
CA VAL A 307 7.26 -29.23 3.96
C VAL A 307 6.61 -30.58 4.27
N LEU A 308 6.87 -31.61 3.46
CA LEU A 308 6.33 -32.95 3.68
C LEU A 308 6.89 -33.57 4.97
N ASN A 309 8.17 -33.35 5.28
CA ASN A 309 8.78 -33.86 6.50
C ASN A 309 8.33 -33.07 7.74
N LEU A 310 8.14 -31.76 7.62
CA LEU A 310 7.58 -30.93 8.70
C LEU A 310 6.18 -31.39 9.12
N LYS A 311 5.37 -31.82 8.14
CA LYS A 311 4.01 -32.37 8.40
C LYS A 311 4.00 -33.73 9.09
N LYS A 312 5.14 -34.42 9.18
CA LYS A 312 5.24 -35.72 9.87
C LYS A 312 5.45 -35.56 11.37
N ILE A 313 5.88 -34.38 11.83
CA ILE A 313 6.00 -34.10 13.26
C ILE A 313 4.60 -34.21 13.88
N PRO A 314 4.42 -34.94 14.99
CA PRO A 314 3.12 -35.04 15.64
C PRO A 314 2.61 -33.64 16.02
N THR A 315 1.29 -33.45 15.99
CA THR A 315 0.60 -32.15 16.19
C THR A 315 0.80 -31.11 15.07
N ALA A 316 1.58 -31.41 14.01
CA ALA A 316 1.75 -30.49 12.89
C ALA A 316 0.42 -30.25 12.17
N ALA A 317 -0.08 -29.01 12.24
CA ALA A 317 -1.33 -28.61 11.62
C ALA A 317 -1.11 -27.45 10.63
N TYR A 318 -1.56 -27.63 9.39
CA TYR A 318 -1.50 -26.55 8.41
C TYR A 318 -2.65 -25.57 8.61
N HIS A 319 -2.34 -24.30 8.81
CA HIS A 319 -3.33 -23.22 8.92
C HIS A 319 -2.71 -21.87 8.54
N SER A 320 -3.51 -20.94 8.00
CA SER A 320 -3.09 -19.56 7.72
C SER A 320 -1.75 -19.40 6.96
N GLY A 321 -1.48 -20.26 5.98
CA GLY A 321 -0.25 -20.18 5.17
C GLY A 321 1.02 -20.70 5.85
N GLY A 322 0.90 -21.37 6.99
CA GLY A 322 2.03 -21.97 7.70
C GLY A 322 1.66 -23.26 8.42
N ILE A 323 2.62 -23.81 9.17
CA ILE A 323 2.41 -24.99 10.02
C ILE A 323 2.48 -24.55 11.47
N PHE A 324 1.49 -24.98 12.25
CA PHE A 324 1.43 -24.82 13.70
C PHE A 324 1.84 -26.13 14.36
N LEU A 325 2.59 -26.03 15.45
CA LEU A 325 3.07 -27.15 16.25
C LEU A 325 2.90 -26.87 17.74
N GLU A 326 2.45 -27.87 18.49
CA GLU A 326 2.39 -27.78 19.94
C GLU A 326 3.79 -27.93 20.55
N PRO A 327 4.05 -27.32 21.73
CA PRO A 327 5.32 -27.48 22.43
C PRO A 327 5.64 -28.92 22.86
N SER A 328 4.65 -29.81 22.89
CA SER A 328 4.78 -31.21 23.34
C SER A 328 5.76 -32.07 22.55
N HIS A 329 6.07 -31.67 21.32
CA HIS A 329 7.00 -32.38 20.42
C HIS A 329 8.16 -31.46 20.01
N TYR A 330 8.72 -30.77 21.00
CA TYR A 330 9.78 -29.79 20.75
C TYR A 330 11.10 -30.44 20.31
N GLU A 331 11.38 -31.68 20.73
CA GLU A 331 12.60 -32.41 20.38
C GLU A 331 12.63 -32.71 18.88
N GLU A 332 11.54 -33.23 18.32
CA GLU A 332 11.41 -33.46 16.88
C GLU A 332 11.47 -32.15 16.08
N LEU A 333 10.97 -31.05 16.66
CA LEU A 333 11.05 -29.73 16.04
C LEU A 333 12.48 -29.17 16.04
N GLU A 334 13.27 -29.41 17.09
CA GLU A 334 14.69 -29.05 17.13
C GLU A 334 15.53 -29.89 16.17
N ASP A 335 15.33 -31.21 16.16
CA ASP A 335 15.98 -32.11 15.19
C ASP A 335 15.67 -31.68 13.75
N PHE A 336 14.40 -31.33 13.49
CA PHE A 336 13.97 -30.79 12.21
C PHE A 336 14.65 -29.44 11.90
N ALA A 337 14.76 -28.57 12.91
CA ALA A 337 15.37 -27.26 12.74
C ALA A 337 16.86 -27.39 12.41
N GLU A 338 17.59 -28.26 13.10
CA GLU A 338 18.99 -28.54 12.82
C GLU A 338 19.15 -29.14 11.41
N MET A 339 18.37 -30.18 11.09
CA MET A 339 18.48 -30.89 9.81
C MET A 339 18.19 -30.00 8.60
N TYR A 340 17.21 -29.10 8.69
CA TYR A 340 16.81 -28.24 7.57
C TYR A 340 17.26 -26.78 7.72
N GLY A 341 18.09 -26.47 8.72
CA GLY A 341 18.61 -25.14 8.97
C GLY A 341 17.51 -24.12 9.27
N PHE A 342 16.50 -24.47 10.09
CA PHE A 342 15.61 -23.48 10.69
C PHE A 342 16.22 -22.89 11.95
N ARG A 343 15.78 -21.69 12.32
CA ARG A 343 16.17 -21.02 13.56
C ARG A 343 14.93 -20.59 14.33
N PHE A 344 14.99 -20.68 15.65
CA PHE A 344 13.97 -20.12 16.52
C PHE A 344 14.18 -18.62 16.63
N ASP A 345 13.11 -17.84 16.53
CA ASP A 345 13.15 -16.46 16.96
C ASP A 345 13.16 -16.36 18.49
N ARG A 346 13.32 -15.13 19.00
CA ARG A 346 13.42 -14.91 20.45
C ARG A 346 12.21 -15.45 21.20
N GLU A 347 10.99 -15.16 20.73
CA GLU A 347 9.76 -15.55 21.41
C GLU A 347 9.50 -17.06 21.33
N ALA A 348 9.88 -17.70 20.23
CA ALA A 348 9.83 -19.14 20.08
C ALA A 348 10.86 -19.81 21.00
N GLY A 349 12.07 -19.27 21.09
CA GLY A 349 13.10 -19.73 22.03
C GLY A 349 12.62 -19.64 23.48
N GLU A 350 11.98 -18.53 23.87
CA GLU A 350 11.38 -18.37 25.20
C GLU A 350 10.27 -19.42 25.45
N LEU A 351 9.40 -19.68 24.47
CA LEU A 351 8.36 -20.72 24.56
C LEU A 351 8.97 -22.12 24.74
N LEU A 352 10.02 -22.42 23.97
CA LEU A 352 10.75 -23.68 24.03
C LEU A 352 11.37 -23.90 25.42
N HIS A 353 12.06 -22.89 25.96
CA HIS A 353 12.66 -22.95 27.29
C HIS A 353 11.60 -23.09 28.38
N ALA A 354 10.53 -22.29 28.34
CA ALA A 354 9.46 -22.37 29.33
C ALA A 354 8.80 -23.76 29.37
N TYR A 355 8.62 -24.40 28.21
CA TYR A 355 8.07 -25.75 28.15
C TYR A 355 9.04 -26.81 28.72
N ARG A 356 10.33 -26.72 28.38
CA ARG A 356 11.37 -27.59 28.96
C ARG A 356 11.44 -27.48 30.48
N ASP A 357 11.45 -26.24 31.00
CA ASP A 357 11.49 -25.99 32.44
C ASP A 357 10.26 -26.58 33.13
N THR A 358 9.08 -26.48 32.49
CA THR A 358 7.85 -27.09 32.99
C THR A 358 8.01 -28.61 33.10
N LEU A 359 8.53 -29.28 32.07
CA LEU A 359 8.76 -30.73 32.08
C LEU A 359 9.75 -31.17 33.17
N GLN A 360 10.82 -30.41 33.40
CA GLN A 360 11.80 -30.70 34.45
C GLN A 360 11.21 -30.59 35.87
N GLN A 361 10.18 -29.77 36.06
CA GLN A 361 9.50 -29.58 37.34
C GLN A 361 8.35 -30.57 37.56
N VAL A 362 8.00 -31.40 36.57
CA VAL A 362 6.89 -32.36 36.71
C VAL A 362 7.24 -33.43 37.75
N PRO A 363 6.40 -33.64 38.78
CA PRO A 363 6.61 -34.72 39.73
C PRO A 363 6.41 -36.06 39.03
N HIS A 364 7.48 -36.87 38.97
CA HIS A 364 7.39 -38.24 38.49
C HIS A 364 6.76 -39.12 39.57
N VAL A 365 5.53 -39.55 39.32
CA VAL A 365 4.77 -40.45 40.20
C VAL A 365 4.62 -41.81 39.53
N SER A 366 4.71 -42.88 40.32
CA SER A 366 4.32 -44.21 39.88
C SER A 366 2.93 -44.50 40.43
N PRO A 367 1.88 -44.53 39.59
CA PRO A 367 0.53 -44.77 40.06
C PRO A 367 0.42 -46.18 40.66
N ALA A 368 -0.28 -46.30 41.79
CA ALA A 368 -0.60 -47.61 42.36
C ALA A 368 -1.50 -48.39 41.38
N ALA A 369 -1.28 -49.71 41.27
CA ALA A 369 -2.15 -50.56 40.48
C ALA A 369 -3.61 -50.44 40.97
N PRO A 370 -4.59 -50.42 40.05
CA PRO A 370 -5.99 -50.44 40.44
C PRO A 370 -6.24 -51.67 41.32
N GLN A 371 -6.97 -51.47 42.42
CA GLN A 371 -7.46 -52.59 43.22
C GLN A 371 -8.26 -53.52 42.30
N PRO A 372 -8.02 -54.85 42.32
CA PRO A 372 -8.76 -55.78 41.48
C PRO A 372 -10.25 -55.63 41.80
N SER A 373 -11.03 -55.22 40.81
CA SER A 373 -12.48 -55.29 40.90
C SER A 373 -12.86 -56.76 40.89
N GLU A 374 -13.60 -57.24 41.89
CA GLU A 374 -14.27 -58.53 41.80
C GLU A 374 -15.12 -58.52 40.52
N GLU A 375 -14.78 -59.38 39.56
CA GLU A 375 -15.67 -59.68 38.45
C GLU A 375 -16.93 -60.31 39.05
N ILE A 376 -17.94 -59.49 39.31
CA ILE A 376 -19.26 -59.98 39.69
C ILE A 376 -19.81 -60.69 38.45
N ASN A 377 -19.62 -62.00 38.41
CA ASN A 377 -20.11 -62.91 37.39
C ASN A 377 -21.65 -63.02 37.51
N ASN A 378 -22.35 -61.93 37.16
CA ASN A 378 -23.80 -61.78 37.25
C ASN A 378 -24.56 -62.81 36.40
N LEU A 379 -23.88 -63.52 35.49
CA LEU A 379 -24.43 -64.61 34.70
C LEU A 379 -24.80 -65.84 35.55
N HIS A 380 -24.01 -66.19 36.56
CA HIS A 380 -24.30 -67.35 37.42
C HIS A 380 -25.52 -67.11 38.32
N LYS A 381 -25.68 -65.88 38.84
CA LYS A 381 -26.83 -65.48 39.67
C LYS A 381 -28.15 -65.42 38.89
N ILE A 382 -28.11 -65.09 37.59
CA ILE A 382 -29.31 -65.05 36.75
C ILE A 382 -29.78 -66.48 36.41
N LEU A 383 -28.85 -67.38 36.08
CA LEU A 383 -29.16 -68.77 35.72
C LEU A 383 -29.73 -69.60 36.89
N GLU A 384 -29.33 -69.32 38.13
CA GLU A 384 -29.90 -69.97 39.33
C GLU A 384 -31.26 -69.39 39.75
N SER A 385 -31.60 -68.18 39.28
CA SER A 385 -32.86 -67.48 39.63
C SER A 385 -34.04 -67.79 38.70
N SER A 386 -33.81 -68.43 37.55
CA SER A 386 -34.86 -68.76 36.56
C SER A 386 -35.36 -70.21 36.62
N GLY A 387 -35.02 -70.97 37.67
CA GLY A 387 -35.51 -72.33 37.92
C GLY A 387 -36.94 -72.42 38.47
N ALA A 388 -37.80 -71.44 38.18
CA ALA A 388 -39.22 -71.52 38.47
C ALA A 388 -39.91 -72.30 37.35
N ILE A 389 -40.20 -73.57 37.62
CA ILE A 389 -41.06 -74.43 36.80
C ILE A 389 -42.44 -73.74 36.71
N LEU A 390 -42.91 -73.48 35.50
CA LEU A 390 -44.26 -72.98 35.23
C LEU A 390 -45.25 -74.14 35.43
N ASP A 391 -46.13 -74.03 36.43
CA ASP A 391 -47.16 -75.03 36.77
C ASP A 391 -48.29 -75.20 35.73
N ASP A 392 -48.19 -74.53 34.57
CA ASP A 392 -49.20 -74.58 33.48
C ASP A 392 -48.82 -75.51 32.31
N LEU A 393 -47.80 -76.36 32.47
CA LEU A 393 -47.39 -77.38 31.47
C LEU A 393 -47.47 -78.82 32.02
N VAL A 394 -48.55 -79.13 32.72
CA VAL A 394 -48.98 -80.51 32.95
C VAL A 394 -50.25 -80.77 32.14
N ASP A 395 -50.07 -81.32 30.94
CA ASP A 395 -51.17 -81.91 30.17
C ASP A 395 -51.66 -83.18 30.91
N ASN A 396 -52.94 -83.19 31.29
CA ASN A 396 -53.73 -84.41 31.41
C ASN A 396 -54.50 -84.54 30.09
N ASP A 397 -54.10 -85.50 29.26
CA ASP A 397 -54.72 -86.02 28.01
C ASP A 397 -55.58 -85.09 27.11
#